data_AF-A0A8T5V2L1-F1
#
_entry.id   AF-A0A8T5V2L1-F1
#
_cell.length_a   1.000
_cell.length_b   1.000
_cell.length_c   1.000
_cell.angle_alpha   90.00
_cell.angle_beta   90.00
_cell.angle_gamma   90.00
#
_symmetry.space_group_name_H-M   'P 1'
#
loop_
_entity.id
_entity.type
_entity.pdbx_description
1 polymer ?
#
loop_
_entity_poly.entity_id
_entity_poly.type
_entity_poly.pdbx_seq_one_letter_code
_entity_poly.pdbx_strand_id
1 'polypeptide(L)'
;MSSGRSIGSVSKELGLRNSVLRRWVDKLRQEPASAAWRPTTQATPMSADQASEIARLRQENERLRMERDILKKSIAIFAGTRT
;
A
#
# COMPACT_ATOMS: atom_id res chain seq x y z
N MET A 1 5.30 29.05 -7.59
CA MET A 1 6.00 27.75 -7.76
C MET A 1 7.47 28.00 -7.52
N SER A 2 7.99 27.71 -6.33
CA SER A 2 9.35 28.09 -5.97
C SER A 2 10.16 26.89 -5.51
N SER A 3 10.70 26.15 -6.47
CA SER A 3 11.84 25.28 -6.22
C SER A 3 12.82 25.22 -7.40
N GLY A 4 12.62 25.98 -8.48
CA GLY A 4 13.52 26.05 -9.66
C GLY A 4 13.75 24.74 -10.43
N ARG A 5 13.33 23.60 -9.90
CA ARG A 5 13.58 22.27 -10.46
C ARG A 5 12.62 21.97 -11.61
N SER A 6 13.17 21.44 -12.70
CA SER A 6 12.37 20.98 -13.84
C SER A 6 11.65 19.68 -13.51
N ILE A 7 10.45 19.49 -14.10
CA ILE A 7 9.66 18.24 -13.97
C ILE A 7 10.50 17.03 -14.39
N GLY A 8 11.37 17.17 -15.39
CA GLY A 8 12.27 16.11 -15.83
C GLY A 8 13.31 15.70 -14.80
N SER A 9 13.91 16.67 -14.10
CA SER A 9 14.87 16.40 -13.02
C SER A 9 14.20 15.62 -11.89
N VAL A 10 13.03 16.07 -11.45
CA VAL A 10 12.29 15.43 -10.35
C VAL A 10 11.78 14.05 -10.76
N SER A 11 11.33 13.87 -12.00
CA SER A 11 10.89 12.56 -12.49
C SER A 11 12.04 11.55 -12.52
N LYS A 12 13.24 11.97 -12.93
CA LYS A 12 14.43 11.10 -12.94
C LYS A 12 14.86 10.69 -11.53
N GLU A 13 14.84 11.62 -10.58
CA GLU A 13 15.14 11.36 -9.16
C GLU A 13 14.16 10.34 -8.55
N LEU A 14 12.87 10.46 -8.89
CA LEU A 14 11.82 9.56 -8.38
C LEU A 14 11.67 8.26 -9.18
N GLY A 15 12.41 8.09 -10.28
CA GLY A 15 12.26 6.93 -11.17
C GLY A 15 10.92 6.87 -11.90
N LEU A 16 10.26 8.02 -12.07
CA LEU A 16 8.94 8.13 -12.70
C LEU A 16 9.04 8.62 -14.15
N ARG A 17 8.03 8.30 -14.96
CA ARG A 17 7.86 8.94 -16.28
C ARG A 17 7.39 10.38 -16.11
N ASN A 18 7.94 11.30 -16.91
CA ASN A 18 7.57 12.73 -16.92
C ASN A 18 6.05 12.97 -17.04
N SER A 19 5.34 12.10 -17.76
CA SER A 19 3.89 12.18 -17.95
C SER A 19 3.10 12.02 -16.65
N VAL A 20 3.58 11.20 -15.71
CA VAL A 20 2.93 10.96 -14.41
C VAL A 20 3.01 12.23 -13.56
N LEU A 21 4.20 12.80 -13.47
CA LEU A 21 4.43 14.00 -12.67
C LEU A 21 3.69 15.21 -13.27
N ARG A 22 3.66 15.34 -14.60
CA ARG A 22 2.88 16.38 -15.30
C ARG A 22 1.38 16.28 -14.99
N ARG A 23 0.82 15.06 -15.05
CA ARG A 23 -0.58 14.80 -14.72
C ARG A 23 -0.93 15.19 -13.28
N TRP A 24 -0.03 14.91 -12.33
CA TRP A 24 -0.24 15.29 -10.93
C TRP A 24 -0.18 16.81 -10.72
N VAL A 25 0.76 17.50 -11.36
CA VAL A 25 0.85 18.97 -11.34
C VAL A 25 -0.40 19.60 -11.95
N ASP A 26 -0.89 19.06 -13.07
CA ASP A 26 -2.09 19.56 -13.73
C ASP A 26 -3.34 19.36 -12.86
N LYS A 27 -3.48 18.19 -12.22
CA LYS A 27 -4.56 17.95 -11.23
C LYS A 27 -4.51 18.93 -10.07
N LEU A 28 -3.32 19.16 -9.50
CA LEU A 28 -3.15 20.07 -8.37
C LEU A 28 -3.45 21.54 -8.76
N ARG A 29 -3.22 21.91 -10.03
CA ARG A 29 -3.58 23.25 -10.56
C ARG A 29 -5.08 23.40 -10.85
N GLN A 30 -5.78 22.31 -11.15
CA GLN A 30 -7.20 22.31 -11.46
C GLN A 30 -8.08 22.28 -10.21
N GLU A 31 -7.57 21.80 -9.07
CA GLU A 31 -8.29 21.88 -7.80
C GLU A 31 -8.19 23.29 -7.19
N PRO A 32 -9.32 23.93 -6.81
CA PRO A 32 -9.27 25.22 -6.12
C PRO A 32 -8.54 25.06 -4.78
N ALA A 33 -7.73 26.04 -4.41
CA ALA A 33 -6.87 26.03 -3.22
C ALA A 33 -7.60 25.80 -1.86
N SER A 34 -8.93 25.77 -1.85
CA SER A 34 -9.77 25.38 -0.71
C SER A 34 -9.96 23.87 -0.56
N ALA A 35 -9.67 23.08 -1.59
CA ALA A 35 -9.47 21.64 -1.48
C ALA A 35 -8.03 21.40 -1.04
N ALA A 36 -7.73 21.75 0.22
CA ALA A 36 -6.50 21.31 0.87
C ALA A 36 -6.32 19.82 0.58
N TRP A 37 -5.16 19.46 0.02
CA TRP A 37 -4.71 18.10 -0.33
C TRP A 37 -5.51 17.04 0.44
N ARG A 38 -6.63 16.62 -0.15
CA ARG A 38 -7.20 15.34 0.24
C ARG A 38 -6.29 14.36 -0.48
N PRO A 39 -5.64 13.41 0.21
CA PRO A 39 -5.27 12.19 -0.47
C PRO A 39 -6.53 11.77 -1.24
N THR A 40 -6.38 11.21 -2.43
CA THR A 40 -7.53 10.64 -3.15
C THR A 40 -8.06 9.42 -2.38
N THR A 41 -8.46 9.57 -1.13
CA THR A 41 -9.59 8.90 -0.53
C THR A 41 -10.89 9.49 -1.12
N GLN A 42 -10.99 9.62 -2.45
CA GLN A 42 -12.04 8.82 -3.06
C GLN A 42 -11.64 7.38 -2.78
N ALA A 43 -11.92 6.93 -1.55
CA ALA A 43 -12.23 5.56 -1.34
C ALA A 43 -13.44 5.40 -2.25
N THR A 44 -13.21 4.92 -3.48
CA THR A 44 -14.24 4.24 -4.24
C THR A 44 -14.96 3.41 -3.18
N PRO A 45 -16.26 3.63 -2.93
CA PRO A 45 -16.95 2.91 -1.86
C PRO A 45 -16.58 1.45 -2.03
N MET A 46 -15.85 0.91 -1.06
CA MET A 46 -15.20 -0.38 -1.20
C MET A 46 -16.31 -1.36 -1.53
N SER A 47 -16.27 -1.96 -2.72
CA SER A 47 -17.38 -2.81 -3.16
C SER A 47 -17.65 -3.85 -2.07
N ALA A 48 -18.91 -4.21 -1.84
CA ALA A 48 -19.26 -5.24 -0.86
C ALA A 48 -18.43 -6.53 -1.07
N ASP A 49 -18.12 -6.84 -2.33
CA ASP A 49 -17.25 -7.96 -2.72
C ASP A 49 -15.81 -7.79 -2.21
N GLN A 50 -15.26 -6.57 -2.28
CA GLN A 50 -13.91 -6.28 -1.78
C GLN A 50 -13.85 -6.37 -0.25
N ALA A 51 -14.89 -5.91 0.45
CA ALA A 51 -14.96 -6.02 1.90
C ALA A 51 -15.07 -7.49 2.36
N SER A 52 -15.88 -8.28 1.66
CA SER A 52 -16.02 -9.72 1.89
C SER A 52 -14.70 -10.46 1.66
N GLU A 53 -14.00 -10.18 0.55
CA GLU A 53 -12.71 -10.82 0.27
C GLU A 53 -11.64 -10.42 1.29
N ILE A 54 -11.61 -9.15 1.74
CA ILE A 54 -10.68 -8.73 2.81
C ILE A 54 -10.97 -9.47 4.11
N ALA A 55 -12.24 -9.65 4.48
CA ALA A 55 -12.61 -10.40 5.68
C ALA A 55 -12.17 -11.87 5.58
N ARG A 56 -12.43 -12.51 4.43
CA ARG A 56 -12.00 -13.88 4.14
C ARG A 56 -10.49 -14.04 4.23
N LEU A 57 -9.74 -13.15 3.56
CA LEU A 57 -8.28 -13.17 3.56
C LEU A 57 -7.69 -12.96 4.95
N ARG A 58 -8.29 -12.09 5.77
CA ARG A 58 -7.85 -11.90 7.16
C ARG A 58 -8.06 -13.16 8.00
N GLN A 59 -9.21 -13.80 7.87
CA GLN A 59 -9.50 -15.06 8.59
C GLN A 59 -8.52 -16.16 8.18
N GLU A 60 -8.25 -16.30 6.88
CA GLU A 60 -7.29 -17.27 6.36
C GLU A 60 -5.86 -16.97 6.86
N ASN A 61 -5.46 -15.69 6.89
CA ASN A 61 -4.14 -15.32 7.38
C ASN A 61 -3.95 -15.67 8.85
N GLU A 62 -4.96 -15.42 9.69
CA GLU A 62 -4.93 -15.79 11.11
C GLU A 62 -4.86 -17.30 11.30
N ARG A 63 -5.63 -18.07 10.51
CA ARG A 63 -5.54 -19.53 10.50
C ARG A 63 -4.14 -20.01 10.15
N LEU A 64 -3.57 -19.51 9.05
CA LEU A 64 -2.23 -19.90 8.59
C LEU A 64 -1.14 -19.53 9.61
N ARG A 65 -1.28 -18.39 10.30
CA ARG A 65 -0.37 -18.01 11.39
C ARG A 65 -0.41 -18.99 12.54
N MET A 66 -1.61 -19.38 12.98
CA MET A 66 -1.78 -20.38 14.02
C MET A 66 -1.18 -21.73 13.64
N GLU A 67 -1.48 -22.24 12.44
CA GLU A 67 -0.93 -23.50 11.93
C GLU A 67 0.60 -23.46 11.89
N ARG A 68 1.17 -22.36 11.36
CA ARG A 68 2.61 -22.14 11.33
C ARG A 68 3.22 -22.13 12.73
N ASP A 69 2.58 -21.49 13.70
CA ASP A 69 3.09 -21.41 15.06
C ASP A 69 2.98 -22.76 15.81
N ILE A 70 1.94 -23.54 15.55
CA ILE A 70 1.84 -24.93 16.02
C ILE A 70 2.99 -25.75 15.44
N LEU A 71 3.21 -25.70 14.13
CA LEU A 71 4.31 -26.42 13.47
C LEU A 71 5.67 -26.03 14.04
N LYS A 72 5.89 -24.74 14.30
CA LYS A 72 7.11 -24.26 14.96
C LYS A 72 7.29 -24.83 16.36
N LYS A 73 6.24 -24.84 17.18
CA LYS A 73 6.29 -25.43 18.52
C LYS A 73 6.59 -26.92 18.46
N SER A 74 5.97 -27.65 17.52
CA SER A 74 6.26 -29.06 17.26
C SER A 74 7.74 -29.27 16.90
N ILE A 75 8.27 -28.51 15.93
CA ILE A 75 9.68 -28.60 15.56
C ILE A 75 10.59 -28.34 16.76
N ALA A 76 10.28 -27.34 17.60
CA ALA A 76 11.08 -27.06 18.79
C ALA A 76 11.09 -28.24 19.79
N ILE A 77 9.95 -28.90 19.99
CA ILE A 77 9.86 -30.10 20.83
C ILE A 77 10.69 -31.24 20.23
N PHE A 78 10.51 -31.52 18.93
CA PHE A 78 11.21 -32.62 18.25
C PHE A 78 12.71 -32.37 18.02
N ALA A 79 13.14 -31.10 17.91
CA ALA A 79 14.55 -30.73 17.78
C ALA A 79 15.27 -30.64 19.13
N GLY A 80 14.54 -30.38 20.22
CA GLY A 80 15.04 -30.43 21.60
C GLY A 80 15.23 -31.85 22.14
N THR A 81 14.63 -32.86 21.51
CA THR A 81 14.89 -34.28 21.77
C THR A 81 16.10 -34.77 20.96
N ARG A 82 17.29 -34.27 21.27
CA ARG A 82 18.57 -34.89 20.88
C ARG A 82 19.28 -35.30 22.17
N THR A 83 19.24 -36.61 22.46
CA THR A 83 20.09 -37.42 23.36
C THR A 83 20.55 -36.80 24.67
#